data_AF-A0AAW2W2M7-F1
#
_entry.id   AF-A0AAW2W2M7-F1
#
_cell.length_a   1.000
_cell.length_b   1.000
_cell.length_c   1.000
_cell.angle_alpha   90.00
_cell.angle_beta   90.00
_cell.angle_gamma   90.00
#
_symmetry.space_group_name_H-M   'P 1'
#
loop_
_entity.id
_entity.type
_entity.pdbx_description
1 polymer ?
#
loop_
_entity_poly.entity_id
_entity_poly.type
_entity_poly.pdbx_seq_one_letter_code
_entity_poly.pdbx_strand_id
1 'polypeptide(L)'
;MSQDPIKAQILADFISETTGEKENKSDKDWTMFVDGSSTSIKSGVGIVMISPEADHIEYAITLEFPASNNEAEYEAILLGCKLIRAAGAKRVRAYSDSQLVVSQAEGEYEARQEKMTKYLAKLREEIEKFEEFKLEQIPREQNAMADQLAKLASSNQFNAGRKITLLSAAKSAINSEEEEKRLAEEVLVGDDPLPTWTTPIVQFLAKGTGGP
;
A
#
# COMPACT_ATOMS: atom_id res chain seq x y z
N MET A 1 19.16 -45.08 -18.26
CA MET A 1 20.01 -44.30 -17.34
C MET A 1 19.10 -43.78 -16.24
N SER A 2 19.36 -44.21 -15.00
CA SER A 2 18.55 -43.91 -13.82
C SER A 2 18.65 -42.42 -13.49
N GLN A 3 17.53 -41.69 -13.40
CA GLN A 3 17.53 -40.35 -12.84
C GLN A 3 17.77 -40.47 -11.33
N ASP A 4 18.76 -39.74 -10.81
CA ASP A 4 19.16 -39.81 -9.39
C ASP A 4 18.00 -39.39 -8.46
N PRO A 5 17.46 -40.29 -7.62
CA PRO A 5 16.29 -40.01 -6.78
C PRO A 5 16.52 -38.88 -5.77
N ILE A 6 17.78 -38.59 -5.45
CA ILE A 6 18.20 -37.53 -4.52
C ILE A 6 17.88 -36.14 -5.08
N LYS A 7 17.99 -35.92 -6.40
CA LYS A 7 17.69 -34.62 -7.02
C LYS A 7 16.20 -34.34 -7.07
N ALA A 8 15.39 -35.39 -7.26
CA ALA A 8 13.94 -35.29 -7.22
C ALA A 8 13.45 -34.99 -5.80
N GLN A 9 14.08 -35.57 -4.76
CA GLN A 9 13.73 -35.28 -3.38
C GLN A 9 14.11 -33.86 -2.97
N ILE A 10 15.31 -33.37 -3.34
CA ILE A 10 15.70 -31.98 -3.05
C ILE A 10 14.77 -30.98 -3.73
N LEU A 11 14.31 -31.27 -4.95
CA LEU A 11 13.34 -30.44 -5.64
C LEU A 11 11.96 -30.51 -5.00
N ALA A 12 11.53 -31.69 -4.55
CA ALA A 12 10.27 -31.87 -3.83
C ALA A 12 10.30 -31.17 -2.47
N ASP A 13 11.41 -31.24 -1.75
CA ASP A 13 11.62 -30.56 -0.47
C ASP A 13 11.68 -29.05 -0.66
N PHE A 14 12.39 -28.56 -1.70
CA PHE A 14 12.42 -27.12 -2.03
C PHE A 14 11.06 -26.61 -2.49
N ILE A 15 10.33 -27.37 -3.30
CA ILE A 15 8.95 -27.02 -3.68
C ILE A 15 8.06 -27.05 -2.44
N SER A 16 8.17 -28.05 -1.56
CA SER A 16 7.39 -28.10 -0.32
C SER A 16 7.72 -26.97 0.66
N GLU A 17 8.98 -26.53 0.70
CA GLU A 17 9.47 -25.44 1.55
C GLU A 17 9.10 -24.05 0.99
N THR A 18 9.01 -23.92 -0.34
CA THR A 18 8.60 -22.67 -1.03
C THR A 18 7.09 -22.59 -1.28
N THR A 19 6.42 -23.73 -1.39
CA THR A 19 4.97 -23.88 -1.37
C THR A 19 4.57 -24.48 -0.03
N GLY A 20 4.82 -23.72 1.05
CA GLY A 20 4.22 -24.01 2.35
C GLY A 20 2.74 -24.34 2.15
N GLU A 21 2.29 -25.40 2.82
CA GLU A 21 0.94 -25.94 2.70
C GLU A 21 -0.07 -24.81 2.52
N LYS A 22 -0.82 -24.86 1.41
CA LYS A 22 -1.97 -24.00 1.20
C LYS A 22 -3.06 -24.40 2.20
N GLU A 23 -2.83 -24.17 3.49
CA GLU A 23 -3.92 -23.73 4.34
C GLU A 23 -4.58 -22.56 3.61
N ASN A 24 -5.90 -22.48 3.63
CA ASN A 24 -6.65 -21.37 3.03
C ASN A 24 -6.19 -20.04 3.65
N LYS A 25 -5.08 -19.47 3.14
CA LYS A 25 -4.57 -18.14 3.51
C LYS A 25 -5.57 -17.04 3.13
N SER A 26 -6.60 -17.36 2.35
CA SER A 26 -7.65 -16.43 1.96
C SER A 26 -8.57 -16.00 3.10
N ASP A 27 -8.54 -16.67 4.25
CA ASP A 27 -9.46 -16.37 5.36
C ASP A 27 -8.84 -15.62 6.55
N LYS A 28 -7.53 -15.34 6.53
CA LYS A 28 -6.87 -14.68 7.67
C LYS A 28 -6.73 -13.17 7.43
N ASP A 29 -7.20 -12.39 8.40
CA ASP A 29 -7.22 -10.93 8.33
C ASP A 29 -5.79 -10.35 8.47
N TRP A 30 -5.43 -9.42 7.58
CA TRP A 30 -4.32 -8.52 7.82
C TRP A 30 -4.75 -7.42 8.80
N THR A 31 -3.82 -6.93 9.61
CA THR A 31 -4.06 -5.77 10.47
C THR A 31 -3.24 -4.58 10.02
N MET A 32 -3.84 -3.39 10.04
CA MET A 32 -3.19 -2.14 9.66
C MET A 32 -3.47 -1.05 10.70
N PHE A 33 -2.44 -0.31 11.10
CA PHE A 33 -2.55 0.91 11.89
C PHE A 33 -2.02 2.08 11.08
N VAL A 34 -2.77 3.17 11.03
CA VAL A 34 -2.40 4.36 10.25
C VAL A 34 -2.53 5.63 11.07
N ASP A 35 -1.65 6.59 10.83
CA ASP A 35 -1.71 7.94 11.40
C ASP A 35 -1.13 8.97 10.43
N GLY A 36 -1.72 10.15 10.42
CA GLY A 36 -1.27 11.31 9.66
C GLY A 36 -0.74 12.43 10.56
N SER A 37 0.42 12.96 10.25
CA SER A 37 1.00 14.11 10.95
C SER A 37 1.22 15.27 9.98
N SER A 38 0.77 16.47 10.33
CA SER A 38 1.16 17.68 9.61
C SER A 38 1.75 18.75 10.53
N THR A 39 2.80 19.39 10.05
CA THR A 39 3.48 20.52 10.69
C THR A 39 3.47 21.72 9.75
N SER A 40 3.95 22.87 10.21
CA SER A 40 4.12 24.06 9.36
C SER A 40 5.15 23.89 8.24
N ILE A 41 5.97 22.84 8.29
CA ILE A 41 7.09 22.60 7.37
C ILE A 41 6.77 21.44 6.42
N LYS A 42 6.32 20.31 6.97
CA LYS A 42 6.08 19.06 6.24
C LYS A 42 4.92 18.28 6.83
N SER A 43 4.40 17.38 6.01
CA SER A 43 3.43 16.38 6.41
C SER A 43 4.02 14.98 6.23
N GLY A 44 3.53 14.03 7.02
CA GLY A 44 4.06 12.68 7.09
C GLY A 44 2.96 11.70 7.45
N VAL A 45 3.16 10.46 7.05
CA VAL A 45 2.25 9.35 7.22
C VAL A 45 2.99 8.22 7.89
N GLY A 46 2.37 7.63 8.91
CA GLY A 46 2.85 6.45 9.60
C GLY A 46 1.92 5.27 9.34
N ILE A 47 2.49 4.14 8.95
CA ILE A 47 1.72 2.92 8.66
C ILE A 47 2.43 1.73 9.30
N VAL A 48 1.67 0.93 10.04
CA VAL A 48 2.11 -0.37 10.55
C VAL A 48 1.19 -1.43 9.95
N MET A 49 1.75 -2.45 9.32
CA MET A 49 1.02 -3.61 8.81
C MET A 49 1.50 -4.86 9.52
N ILE A 50 0.56 -5.73 9.88
CA ILE A 50 0.81 -7.02 10.50
C ILE A 50 0.19 -8.09 9.60
N SER A 51 1.03 -8.99 9.07
CA SER A 51 0.58 -10.11 8.27
C SER A 51 -0.19 -11.13 9.13
N PRO A 52 -1.00 -12.01 8.52
CA PRO A 52 -1.58 -13.17 9.20
C PRO A 52 -0.56 -14.05 9.92
N GLU A 53 0.68 -14.06 9.43
CA GLU A 53 1.83 -14.77 10.01
C GLU A 53 2.54 -13.99 11.13
N ALA A 54 1.99 -12.83 11.52
CA ALA A 54 2.50 -11.91 12.54
C ALA A 54 3.81 -11.17 12.16
N ASP A 55 4.13 -11.09 10.87
CA ASP A 55 5.24 -10.24 10.40
C ASP A 55 4.85 -8.76 10.51
N HIS A 56 5.73 -7.97 11.11
CA HIS A 56 5.52 -6.53 11.31
C HIS A 56 6.27 -5.74 10.25
N ILE A 57 5.55 -4.83 9.59
CA ILE A 57 6.09 -3.99 8.52
C ILE A 57 5.74 -2.53 8.82
N GLU A 58 6.76 -1.69 8.97
CA GLU A 58 6.62 -0.29 9.36
C GLU A 58 7.06 0.65 8.23
N TYR A 59 6.20 1.61 7.90
CA TYR A 59 6.47 2.67 6.92
C TYR A 59 6.33 4.04 7.56
N ALA A 60 7.30 4.91 7.27
CA ALA A 60 7.24 6.34 7.50
C ALA A 60 7.35 7.04 6.15
N ILE A 61 6.29 7.74 5.73
CA ILE A 61 6.19 8.32 4.38
C ILE A 61 6.09 9.83 4.49
N THR A 62 7.07 10.55 3.96
CA THR A 62 7.01 12.02 3.89
C THR A 62 6.13 12.43 2.71
N LEU A 63 5.16 13.31 2.93
CA LEU A 63 4.38 13.93 1.86
C LEU A 63 5.16 15.15 1.36
N GLU A 64 5.52 15.18 0.08
CA GLU A 64 6.25 16.31 -0.54
C GLU A 64 5.33 17.44 -1.01
N PHE A 65 4.07 17.40 -0.59
CA PHE A 65 3.05 18.41 -0.84
C PHE A 65 2.44 18.86 0.51
N PRO A 66 1.94 20.09 0.59
CA PRO A 66 1.30 20.57 1.80
C PRO A 66 -0.02 19.84 2.04
N ALA A 67 -0.20 19.32 3.25
CA ALA A 67 -1.44 18.73 3.72
C ALA A 67 -1.79 19.32 5.10
N SER A 68 -3.07 19.53 5.38
CA SER A 68 -3.58 19.72 6.74
C SER A 68 -3.51 18.40 7.53
N ASN A 69 -3.72 18.44 8.85
CA ASN A 69 -3.77 17.21 9.66
C ASN A 69 -4.82 16.24 9.11
N ASN A 70 -6.06 16.70 8.87
CA ASN A 70 -7.11 15.84 8.34
C ASN A 70 -6.77 15.27 6.95
N GLU A 71 -6.14 16.05 6.08
CA GLU A 71 -5.65 15.56 4.78
C GLU A 71 -4.56 14.49 4.98
N ALA A 72 -3.62 14.69 5.90
CA ALA A 72 -2.58 13.70 6.19
C ALA A 72 -3.15 12.38 6.74
N GLU A 73 -4.20 12.42 7.56
CA GLU A 73 -4.90 11.21 8.04
C GLU A 73 -5.55 10.43 6.89
N TYR A 74 -6.18 11.15 5.95
CA TYR A 74 -6.74 10.55 4.74
C TYR A 74 -5.66 9.97 3.81
N GLU A 75 -4.55 10.67 3.64
CA GLU A 75 -3.40 10.15 2.90
C GLU A 75 -2.84 8.90 3.58
N ALA A 76 -2.82 8.85 4.91
CA ALA A 76 -2.33 7.71 5.66
C ALA A 76 -3.13 6.44 5.37
N ILE A 77 -4.47 6.51 5.45
CA ILE A 77 -5.33 5.37 5.15
C ILE A 77 -5.25 4.96 3.67
N LEU A 78 -5.21 5.92 2.74
CA LEU A 78 -5.15 5.64 1.30
C LEU A 78 -3.83 4.99 0.89
N LEU A 79 -2.70 5.50 1.37
CA LEU A 79 -1.39 4.89 1.14
C LEU A 79 -1.29 3.53 1.82
N GLY A 80 -1.86 3.38 3.03
CA GLY A 80 -2.00 2.11 3.72
C GLY A 80 -2.73 1.06 2.88
N CYS A 81 -3.91 1.41 2.34
CA CYS A 81 -4.68 0.53 1.46
C CYS A 81 -3.88 0.11 0.21
N LYS A 82 -3.16 1.04 -0.42
CA LYS A 82 -2.31 0.72 -1.58
C LYS A 82 -1.19 -0.26 -1.22
N LEU A 83 -0.48 -0.02 -0.12
CA LEU A 83 0.64 -0.85 0.32
C LEU A 83 0.18 -2.25 0.77
N ILE A 84 -0.88 -2.33 1.56
CA ILE A 84 -1.35 -3.61 2.10
C ILE A 84 -1.94 -4.50 1.00
N ARG A 85 -2.60 -3.89 0.00
CA ARG A 85 -3.06 -4.61 -1.19
C ARG A 85 -1.90 -5.08 -2.07
N ALA A 86 -0.85 -4.26 -2.22
CA ALA A 86 0.37 -4.66 -2.93
C ALA A 86 1.09 -5.83 -2.23
N ALA A 87 0.97 -5.94 -0.90
CA ALA A 87 1.44 -7.09 -0.12
C ALA A 87 0.56 -8.35 -0.27
N GLY A 88 -0.55 -8.28 -1.01
CA GLY A 88 -1.43 -9.42 -1.29
C GLY A 88 -2.59 -9.57 -0.30
N ALA A 89 -2.86 -8.58 0.55
CA ALA A 89 -3.98 -8.62 1.48
C ALA A 89 -5.33 -8.56 0.75
N LYS A 90 -6.24 -9.46 1.15
CA LYS A 90 -7.63 -9.53 0.67
C LYS A 90 -8.64 -9.10 1.73
N ARG A 91 -8.33 -9.37 3.00
CA ARG A 91 -9.14 -9.06 4.18
C ARG A 91 -8.33 -8.20 5.12
N VAL A 92 -8.86 -7.05 5.54
CA VAL A 92 -8.11 -6.05 6.32
C VAL A 92 -8.95 -5.55 7.50
N ARG A 93 -8.32 -5.50 8.68
CA ARG A 93 -8.75 -4.67 9.81
C ARG A 93 -7.82 -3.47 9.93
N ALA A 94 -8.34 -2.30 9.63
CA ALA A 94 -7.65 -1.04 9.70
C ALA A 94 -8.04 -0.29 10.97
N TYR A 95 -7.06 0.35 11.60
CA TYR A 95 -7.20 1.11 12.82
C TYR A 95 -6.62 2.52 12.65
N SER A 96 -7.36 3.51 13.14
CA SER A 96 -6.94 4.91 13.20
C SER A 96 -7.48 5.55 14.49
N ASP A 97 -6.79 6.53 15.06
CA ASP A 97 -7.31 7.36 16.16
C ASP A 97 -8.09 8.59 15.68
N SER A 98 -8.11 8.84 14.36
CA SER A 98 -8.84 9.96 13.77
C SER A 98 -10.35 9.69 13.70
N GLN A 99 -11.09 10.19 14.69
CA GLN A 99 -12.55 10.08 14.74
C GLN A 99 -13.22 10.61 13.47
N LEU A 100 -12.70 11.71 12.90
CA LEU A 100 -13.28 12.32 11.70
C LEU A 100 -13.24 11.36 10.51
N VAL A 101 -12.09 10.73 10.24
CA VAL A 101 -11.90 9.84 9.09
C VAL A 101 -12.78 8.61 9.24
N VAL A 102 -12.82 8.01 10.43
CA VAL A 102 -13.64 6.83 10.71
C VAL A 102 -15.14 7.15 10.57
N SER A 103 -15.65 8.18 11.24
CA SER A 103 -17.08 8.55 11.15
C SER A 103 -17.50 8.99 9.74
N GLN A 104 -16.61 9.61 8.95
CA GLN A 104 -16.92 9.93 7.55
C GLN A 104 -16.95 8.69 6.66
N ALA A 105 -16.03 7.73 6.87
CA ALA A 105 -16.02 6.46 6.16
C ALA A 105 -17.30 5.64 6.42
N GLU A 106 -17.76 5.60 7.66
CA GLU A 106 -19.01 4.95 8.08
C GLU A 106 -20.28 5.71 7.66
N GLY A 107 -20.13 6.95 7.18
CA GLY A 107 -21.25 7.79 6.73
C GLY A 107 -22.03 8.48 7.85
N GLU A 108 -21.51 8.44 9.09
CA GLU A 108 -22.09 9.17 10.21
C GLU A 108 -21.91 10.69 10.03
N TYR A 109 -20.78 11.11 9.44
CA TYR A 109 -20.41 12.51 9.27
C TYR A 109 -20.32 12.87 7.78
N GLU A 110 -20.83 14.05 7.42
CA GLU A 110 -20.72 14.56 6.05
C GLU A 110 -19.37 15.24 5.80
N ALA A 111 -18.73 14.90 4.68
CA ALA A 111 -17.59 15.63 4.15
C ALA A 111 -18.08 16.89 3.40
N ARG A 112 -17.95 18.06 4.04
CA ARG A 112 -18.48 19.33 3.52
C ARG A 112 -17.55 20.08 2.56
N GLN A 113 -16.24 19.87 2.68
CA GLN A 113 -15.26 20.55 1.83
C GLN A 113 -15.00 19.72 0.57
N GLU A 114 -14.91 20.35 -0.60
CA GLU A 114 -14.73 19.66 -1.89
C GLU A 114 -13.59 18.64 -1.86
N LYS A 115 -12.43 19.00 -1.28
CA LYS A 115 -11.31 18.08 -1.12
C LYS A 115 -11.64 16.87 -0.25
N MET A 116 -12.31 17.08 0.88
CA MET A 116 -12.70 15.98 1.79
C MET A 116 -13.70 15.05 1.12
N THR A 117 -14.60 15.58 0.28
CA THR A 117 -15.51 14.76 -0.52
C THR A 117 -14.73 13.89 -1.51
N LYS A 118 -13.68 14.42 -2.15
CA LYS A 118 -12.79 13.64 -3.03
C LYS A 118 -12.04 12.55 -2.26
N TYR A 119 -11.51 12.85 -1.08
CA TYR A 119 -10.85 11.86 -0.23
C TYR A 119 -11.80 10.73 0.19
N LEU A 120 -13.02 11.08 0.64
CA LEU A 120 -14.01 10.08 1.05
C LEU A 120 -14.42 9.19 -0.13
N ALA A 121 -14.65 9.78 -1.31
CA ALA A 121 -14.95 9.02 -2.53
C ALA A 121 -13.81 8.06 -2.87
N LYS A 122 -12.56 8.55 -2.82
CA LYS A 122 -11.36 7.76 -3.09
C LYS A 122 -11.17 6.62 -2.08
N LEU A 123 -11.41 6.88 -0.81
CA LEU A 123 -11.32 5.86 0.25
C LEU A 123 -12.34 4.75 0.01
N ARG A 124 -13.58 5.09 -0.33
CA ARG A 124 -14.62 4.10 -0.67
C ARG A 124 -14.22 3.24 -1.86
N GLU A 125 -13.68 3.84 -2.91
CA GLU A 125 -13.18 3.11 -4.07
C GLU A 125 -12.02 2.16 -3.72
N GLU A 126 -11.08 2.57 -2.85
CA GLU A 126 -10.02 1.67 -2.38
C GLU A 126 -10.55 0.53 -1.51
N ILE A 127 -11.54 0.80 -0.65
CA ILE A 127 -12.19 -0.20 0.21
C ILE A 127 -12.88 -1.29 -0.62
N GLU A 128 -13.54 -0.92 -1.73
CA GLU A 128 -14.22 -1.85 -2.63
C GLU A 128 -13.26 -2.85 -3.33
N LYS A 129 -11.95 -2.59 -3.32
CA LYS A 129 -10.93 -3.48 -3.90
C LYS A 129 -10.58 -4.66 -2.98
N PHE A 130 -11.08 -4.69 -1.75
CA PHE A 130 -10.87 -5.77 -0.78
C PHE A 130 -12.08 -6.71 -0.71
N GLU A 131 -11.84 -7.98 -0.36
CA GLU A 131 -12.92 -8.94 -0.09
C GLU A 131 -13.63 -8.62 1.23
N GLU A 132 -12.88 -8.16 2.23
CA GLU A 132 -13.41 -7.63 3.49
C GLU A 132 -12.51 -6.49 3.99
N PHE A 133 -13.10 -5.37 4.38
CA PHE A 133 -12.36 -4.26 4.97
C PHE A 133 -13.18 -3.66 6.12
N LYS A 134 -12.54 -3.50 7.27
CA LYS A 134 -13.13 -2.85 8.45
C LYS A 134 -12.20 -1.74 8.91
N LEU A 135 -12.74 -0.54 9.10
CA LEU A 135 -12.02 0.58 9.67
C LEU A 135 -12.62 0.89 11.04
N GLU A 136 -11.81 0.82 12.10
CA GLU A 136 -12.26 1.03 13.47
C GLU A 136 -11.46 2.14 14.14
N GLN A 137 -12.13 2.96 14.94
CA GLN A 137 -11.46 3.96 15.76
C GLN A 137 -10.82 3.31 16.99
N ILE A 138 -9.58 3.67 17.30
CA ILE A 138 -8.89 3.27 18.54
C ILE A 138 -8.39 4.48 19.34
N PRO A 139 -8.17 4.34 20.65
CA PRO A 139 -7.50 5.37 21.44
C PRO A 139 -6.08 5.63 20.92
N ARG A 140 -5.63 6.89 21.00
CA ARG A 140 -4.31 7.32 20.53
C ARG A 140 -3.16 6.55 21.18
N GLU A 141 -3.31 6.14 22.43
CA GLU A 141 -2.31 5.34 23.15
C GLU A 141 -2.09 3.97 22.50
N GLN A 142 -3.12 3.42 21.85
CA GLN A 142 -3.06 2.16 21.11
C GLN A 142 -2.52 2.36 19.68
N ASN A 143 -2.63 3.58 19.13
CA ASN A 143 -2.08 3.95 17.81
C ASN A 143 -0.66 4.56 17.89
N ALA A 144 0.01 4.47 19.04
CA ALA A 144 1.25 5.19 19.32
C ALA A 144 2.39 4.92 18.32
N MET A 145 2.45 3.72 17.74
CA MET A 145 3.49 3.37 16.78
C MET A 145 3.30 4.07 15.42
N ALA A 146 2.07 4.08 14.89
CA ALA A 146 1.77 4.81 13.66
C ALA A 146 1.99 6.32 13.86
N ASP A 147 1.57 6.86 15.01
CA ASP A 147 1.80 8.28 15.37
C ASP A 147 3.29 8.65 15.43
N GLN A 148 4.13 7.77 15.98
CA GLN A 148 5.59 7.96 15.98
C GLN A 148 6.17 7.97 14.56
N LEU A 149 5.71 7.07 13.68
CA LEU A 149 6.15 6.99 12.29
C LEU A 149 5.72 8.22 11.49
N ALA A 150 4.48 8.68 11.68
CA ALA A 150 3.94 9.87 11.02
C ALA A 150 4.72 11.13 11.44
N LYS A 151 4.99 11.28 12.74
CA LYS A 151 5.82 12.37 13.28
C LYS A 151 7.27 12.29 12.79
N LEU A 152 7.82 11.09 12.69
CA LEU A 152 9.16 10.90 12.13
C LEU A 152 9.20 11.39 10.67
N ALA A 153 8.21 11.02 9.86
CA ALA A 153 8.09 11.43 8.46
C ALA A 153 7.79 12.93 8.25
N SER A 154 7.07 13.57 9.18
CA SER A 154 6.79 15.02 9.14
C SER A 154 7.91 15.85 9.78
N SER A 155 8.86 15.20 10.48
CA SER A 155 10.04 15.83 11.05
C SER A 155 11.28 15.71 10.16
N ASN A 156 12.30 16.52 10.44
CA ASN A 156 13.62 16.41 9.81
C ASN A 156 14.57 15.47 10.58
N GLN A 157 14.09 14.69 11.56
CA GLN A 157 14.93 13.88 12.44
C GLN A 157 14.82 12.38 12.11
N PHE A 158 15.94 11.79 11.69
CA PHE A 158 16.06 10.35 11.45
C PHE A 158 16.58 9.65 12.72
N ASN A 159 15.88 8.61 13.18
CA ASN A 159 16.33 7.74 14.27
C ASN A 159 17.00 6.48 13.71
N ALA A 160 18.32 6.38 13.85
CA ALA A 160 19.18 5.35 13.23
C ALA A 160 19.09 3.94 13.86
N GLY A 161 18.10 3.66 14.71
CA GLY A 161 18.04 2.43 15.53
C GLY A 161 16.98 1.40 15.15
N ARG A 162 16.04 1.70 14.25
CA ARG A 162 14.97 0.78 13.80
C ARG A 162 15.04 0.59 12.28
N LYS A 163 14.76 -0.64 11.80
CA LYS A 163 14.58 -0.90 10.36
C LYS A 163 13.20 -0.39 9.92
N ILE A 164 13.10 0.91 9.71
CA ILE A 164 11.90 1.57 9.20
C ILE A 164 12.10 1.81 7.70
N THR A 165 11.10 1.46 6.88
CA THR A 165 11.14 1.82 5.47
C THR A 165 10.68 3.27 5.31
N LEU A 166 11.58 4.13 4.86
CA LEU A 166 11.31 5.54 4.57
C LEU A 166 10.99 5.71 3.10
N LEU A 167 9.81 6.25 2.81
CA LEU A 167 9.37 6.57 1.46
C LEU A 167 9.01 8.06 1.37
N SER A 168 8.94 8.60 0.15
CA SER A 168 8.32 9.90 -0.08
C SER A 168 7.19 9.79 -1.10
N ALA A 169 6.11 10.51 -0.84
CA ALA A 169 4.98 10.64 -1.75
C ALA A 169 5.01 12.04 -2.35
N ALA A 170 5.39 12.12 -3.63
CA ALA A 170 5.50 13.38 -4.34
C ALA A 170 4.14 14.07 -4.59
N LYS A 171 3.05 13.29 -4.56
CA LYS A 171 1.70 13.74 -4.96
C LYS A 171 0.63 13.12 -4.07
N SER A 172 -0.48 13.84 -3.93
CA SER A 172 -1.66 13.44 -3.16
C SER A 172 -2.41 12.29 -3.82
N ALA A 173 -2.97 11.38 -3.00
CA ALA A 173 -3.72 10.23 -3.47
C ALA A 173 -4.97 10.58 -4.30
N ILE A 174 -5.57 11.76 -4.10
CA ILE A 174 -6.72 12.22 -4.90
C ILE A 174 -6.34 12.74 -6.29
N ASN A 175 -5.06 13.03 -6.55
CA ASN A 175 -4.59 13.56 -7.83
C ASN A 175 -3.80 12.52 -8.65
N SER A 176 -3.46 11.35 -8.07
CA SER A 176 -2.55 10.39 -8.73
C SER A 176 -3.18 9.69 -9.93
N GLU A 177 -4.47 9.37 -9.89
CA GLU A 177 -5.11 8.55 -10.92
C GLU A 177 -5.59 9.32 -12.14
N GLU A 178 -5.99 10.58 -12.01
CA GLU A 178 -6.32 11.42 -13.17
C GLU A 178 -5.09 11.59 -14.07
N GLU A 179 -3.89 11.67 -13.48
CA GLU A 179 -2.64 11.66 -14.23
C GLU A 179 -2.23 10.27 -14.72
N GLU A 180 -2.40 9.19 -13.97
CA GLU A 180 -2.14 7.83 -14.50
C GLU A 180 -3.06 7.52 -15.70
N LYS A 181 -4.32 7.93 -15.63
CA LYS A 181 -5.29 7.82 -16.72
C LYS A 181 -4.94 8.75 -17.88
N ARG A 182 -4.53 9.99 -17.61
CA ARG A 182 -4.06 10.93 -18.64
C ARG A 182 -2.75 10.47 -19.29
N LEU A 183 -1.81 9.91 -18.54
CA LEU A 183 -0.56 9.31 -19.03
C LEU A 183 -0.88 8.05 -19.85
N ALA A 184 -1.80 7.21 -19.39
CA ALA A 184 -2.26 6.06 -20.16
C ALA A 184 -2.96 6.49 -21.45
N GLU A 185 -3.80 7.52 -21.42
CA GLU A 185 -4.44 8.11 -22.62
C GLU A 185 -3.42 8.78 -23.54
N GLU A 186 -2.44 9.52 -23.02
CA GLU A 186 -1.36 10.14 -23.79
C GLU A 186 -0.45 9.09 -24.44
N VAL A 187 -0.16 7.99 -23.74
CA VAL A 187 0.54 6.81 -24.28
C VAL A 187 -0.28 6.10 -25.35
N LEU A 188 -1.61 6.09 -25.24
CA LEU A 188 -2.52 5.50 -26.24
C LEU A 188 -2.73 6.39 -27.49
N VAL A 189 -2.43 7.70 -27.40
CA VAL A 189 -2.58 8.67 -28.50
C VAL A 189 -1.25 8.88 -29.26
N GLY A 190 -0.12 8.43 -28.71
CA GLY A 190 1.15 8.38 -29.43
C GLY A 190 1.19 7.20 -30.42
N ASP A 191 1.04 7.49 -31.72
CA ASP A 191 1.32 6.58 -32.84
C ASP A 191 2.82 6.22 -32.90
N ASP A 192 3.30 5.46 -31.91
CA ASP A 192 4.35 4.44 -31.97
C ASP A 192 4.70 4.03 -30.52
N PRO A 193 4.56 2.75 -30.12
CA PRO A 193 4.98 2.34 -28.79
C PRO A 193 6.50 2.50 -28.67
N LEU A 194 6.93 3.47 -27.86
CA LEU A 194 8.30 3.59 -27.40
C LEU A 194 8.76 2.23 -26.85
N PRO A 195 9.95 1.73 -27.24
CA PRO A 195 10.44 0.45 -26.75
C PRO A 195 10.60 0.53 -25.22
N THR A 196 9.70 -0.11 -24.51
CA THR A 196 9.80 -0.29 -23.07
C THR A 196 10.72 -1.48 -22.80
N TRP A 197 11.14 -1.64 -21.54
CA TRP A 197 12.00 -2.75 -21.13
C TRP A 197 11.37 -4.13 -21.42
N THR A 198 10.06 -4.21 -21.66
CA THR A 198 9.36 -5.45 -22.01
C THR A 198 9.40 -5.76 -23.52
N THR A 199 9.72 -4.79 -24.37
CA THR A 199 9.77 -4.98 -25.84
C THR A 199 10.71 -6.12 -26.27
N PRO A 200 11.93 -6.29 -25.70
CA PRO A 200 12.79 -7.42 -26.02
C PRO A 200 12.19 -8.78 -25.61
N ILE A 201 11.45 -8.82 -24.50
CA ILE A 201 10.83 -10.05 -23.97
C ILE A 201 9.66 -10.48 -24.84
N VAL A 202 8.80 -9.54 -25.24
CA VAL A 202 7.68 -9.80 -26.15
C VAL A 202 8.18 -10.25 -27.52
N GLN A 203 9.24 -9.63 -28.04
CA GLN A 203 9.86 -10.06 -29.31
C GLN A 203 10.48 -11.46 -29.21
N PHE A 204 11.07 -11.80 -28.06
CA PHE A 204 11.63 -13.12 -27.82
C PHE A 204 10.54 -14.21 -27.78
N LEU A 205 9.40 -13.94 -27.13
CA LEU A 205 8.27 -14.86 -27.07
C LEU A 205 7.55 -15.00 -28.42
N ALA A 206 7.45 -13.91 -29.19
CA ALA A 206 6.84 -13.92 -30.52
C ALA A 206 7.66 -14.66 -31.58
N LYS A 207 9.00 -14.71 -31.42
CA LYS A 207 9.91 -15.31 -32.41
C LYS A 207 10.26 -16.77 -32.17
N GLY A 208 9.72 -17.41 -31.12
CA GLY A 208 9.77 -18.86 -30.86
C GLY A 208 11.12 -19.52 -31.19
N THR A 209 11.97 -19.73 -30.19
CA THR A 209 13.31 -20.37 -30.27
C THR A 209 13.58 -21.17 -31.56
N GLY A 210 14.11 -20.49 -32.55
CA GLY A 210 14.60 -21.04 -33.80
C GLY A 210 15.88 -20.32 -34.17
N GLY A 211 16.95 -20.62 -33.45
CA GLY A 211 18.30 -20.26 -33.90
C GLY A 211 18.73 -21.18 -35.05
N PRO A 212 19.65 -20.74 -35.92
CA PRO A 212 20.64 -21.66 -36.47
C PRO A 212 21.65 -22.08 -35.40
#